data_AF-A0A809QQC9-F1
#
_entry.id   AF-A0A809QQC9-F1
#
_cell.length_a   1.000
_cell.length_b   1.000
_cell.length_c   1.000
_cell.angle_alpha   90.00
_cell.angle_beta   90.00
_cell.angle_gamma   90.00
#
_symmetry.space_group_name_H-M   'P 1'
#
loop_
_entity.id
_entity.type
_entity.pdbx_description
1 polymer ?
#
loop_
_entity_poly.entity_id
_entity_poly.type
_entity_poly.pdbx_seq_one_letter_code
_entity_poly.pdbx_strand_id
1 'polypeptide(L)'
;MNEIAKSFLDVYASGGEIEGGWKFAKALQQAQLDYSDKGLQRLDQLFAAMRERVKPSRDDMQGSLQGRNFCALIAYHVIEVLRRRTGAHIDWHDKASALQELPAGMQLPNEPFARLIALAPDQGVAFMPLDWIEAEIFADSQQSKAADYVTSLIQQLERNAPVIWWTGMQALGCTASWQMMMAADGGAVLPLMLRSTAPMSWCALMSGLPGESHEQALQYGVDCLEKNPDGATWQVFSYDGYADIEEGRFDAVIVILYTYGTSPLQLKIAFPYRPAQAGRAFEILDPTLRGTNVEGEHVLILGNAMQRGIRSIKWAFGTTWDQLRKT
;
A
#
# COMPACT_ATOMS: atom_id res chain seq x y z
N MET A 1 6.13 -5.35 -0.18
CA MET A 1 7.47 -5.69 -0.73
C MET A 1 7.72 -7.17 -0.51
N ASN A 2 7.93 -7.92 -1.58
CA ASN A 2 8.28 -9.34 -1.58
C ASN A 2 9.69 -9.57 -0.96
N GLU A 3 9.88 -10.73 -0.32
CA GLU A 3 11.14 -11.15 0.34
C GLU A 3 12.35 -11.12 -0.60
N ILE A 4 12.18 -11.44 -1.89
CA ILE A 4 13.27 -11.42 -2.87
C ILE A 4 13.79 -9.99 -3.08
N ALA A 5 12.89 -9.03 -3.31
CA ALA A 5 13.26 -7.63 -3.49
C ALA A 5 13.97 -7.07 -2.25
N LYS A 6 13.43 -7.40 -1.06
CA LYS A 6 14.04 -7.03 0.21
C LYS A 6 15.43 -7.63 0.36
N SER A 7 15.58 -8.93 0.09
CA SER A 7 16.86 -9.63 0.15
C SER A 7 17.92 -9.00 -0.76
N PHE A 8 17.56 -8.66 -2.00
CA PHE A 8 18.47 -7.98 -2.94
C PHE A 8 18.97 -6.64 -2.38
N LEU A 9 18.05 -5.81 -1.88
CA LEU A 9 18.37 -4.51 -1.33
C LEU A 9 19.20 -4.62 -0.04
N ASP A 10 18.86 -5.54 0.86
CA ASP A 10 19.57 -5.75 2.13
C ASP A 10 20.98 -6.31 1.92
N VAL A 11 21.14 -7.29 1.02
CA VAL A 11 22.46 -7.85 0.66
C VAL A 11 23.33 -6.80 0.00
N TYR A 12 22.77 -6.00 -0.93
CA TYR A 12 23.50 -4.89 -1.53
C TYR A 12 23.92 -3.84 -0.48
N ALA A 13 23.01 -3.44 0.41
CA ALA A 13 23.27 -2.41 1.43
C ALA A 13 24.34 -2.84 2.44
N SER A 14 24.41 -4.14 2.75
CA SER A 14 25.46 -4.72 3.62
C SER A 14 26.80 -4.97 2.90
N GLY A 15 26.88 -4.66 1.60
CA GLY A 15 28.08 -4.91 0.79
C GLY A 15 28.31 -6.38 0.44
N GLY A 16 27.30 -7.23 0.61
CA GLY A 16 27.35 -8.65 0.28
C GLY A 16 27.16 -8.94 -1.20
N GLU A 17 27.23 -10.22 -1.55
CA GLU A 17 26.95 -10.74 -2.89
C GLU A 17 25.76 -11.71 -2.84
N ILE A 18 24.91 -11.64 -3.86
CA ILE A 18 23.87 -12.65 -4.10
C ILE A 18 24.40 -13.76 -5.00
N GLU A 19 23.62 -14.83 -5.14
CA GLU A 19 23.93 -15.90 -6.08
C GLU A 19 24.15 -15.36 -7.51
N GLY A 20 25.23 -15.79 -8.14
CA GLY A 20 25.68 -15.30 -9.44
C GLY A 20 26.46 -13.98 -9.39
N GLY A 21 26.36 -13.20 -8.31
CA GLY A 21 27.07 -11.94 -8.11
C GLY A 21 26.45 -10.74 -8.84
N TRP A 22 27.10 -9.59 -8.70
CA TRP A 22 26.68 -8.32 -9.29
C TRP A 22 27.46 -7.99 -10.55
N LYS A 23 26.79 -7.84 -11.69
CA LYS A 23 27.44 -7.20 -12.84
C LYS A 23 27.80 -5.77 -12.47
N PHE A 24 28.99 -5.31 -12.87
CA PHE A 24 29.48 -3.97 -12.56
C PHE A 24 29.49 -3.62 -11.06
N ALA A 25 29.79 -4.60 -10.19
CA ALA A 25 29.78 -4.45 -8.73
C ALA A 25 30.44 -3.15 -8.22
N LYS A 26 31.64 -2.82 -8.72
CA LYS A 26 32.36 -1.58 -8.35
C LYS A 26 31.60 -0.31 -8.71
N ALA A 27 30.96 -0.29 -9.88
CA ALA A 27 30.20 0.86 -10.35
C ALA A 27 28.88 1.00 -9.57
N LEU A 28 28.23 -0.12 -9.22
CA LEU A 28 27.08 -0.12 -8.31
C LEU A 28 27.47 0.47 -6.95
N GLN A 29 28.56 -0.02 -6.33
CA GLN A 29 29.05 0.50 -5.05
C GLN A 29 29.32 2.01 -5.09
N GLN A 30 29.87 2.53 -6.19
CA GLN A 30 30.06 3.97 -6.39
C GLN A 30 28.75 4.73 -6.56
N ALA A 31 27.73 4.12 -7.17
CA ALA A 31 26.42 4.73 -7.35
C ALA A 31 25.69 4.95 -6.01
N GLN A 32 26.01 4.18 -4.96
CA GLN A 32 25.45 4.31 -3.60
C GLN A 32 23.92 4.48 -3.62
N LEU A 33 23.22 3.37 -3.86
CA LEU A 33 21.75 3.31 -3.92
C LEU A 33 21.12 3.52 -2.52
N ASP A 34 21.11 4.76 -2.04
CA ASP A 34 20.74 5.18 -0.66
C ASP A 34 19.31 5.74 -0.53
N TYR A 35 18.53 5.64 -1.61
CA TYR A 35 17.15 6.09 -1.76
C TYR A 35 16.95 7.62 -1.78
N SER A 36 18.04 8.39 -1.79
CA SER A 36 18.00 9.85 -1.87
C SER A 36 17.97 10.35 -3.32
N ASP A 37 17.61 11.63 -3.52
CA ASP A 37 17.74 12.28 -4.84
C ASP A 37 19.19 12.26 -5.37
N LYS A 38 20.18 12.34 -4.47
CA LYS A 38 21.60 12.20 -4.84
C LYS A 38 21.91 10.79 -5.33
N GLY A 39 21.29 9.77 -4.74
CA GLY A 39 21.35 8.38 -5.21
C GLY A 39 20.81 8.23 -6.63
N LEU A 40 19.67 8.86 -6.93
CA LEU A 40 19.10 8.86 -8.29
C LEU A 40 20.03 9.59 -9.30
N GLN A 41 20.65 10.71 -8.92
CA GLN A 41 21.62 11.39 -9.78
C GLN A 41 22.87 10.55 -10.06
N ARG A 42 23.34 9.79 -9.07
CA ARG A 42 24.47 8.86 -9.26
C ARG A 42 24.09 7.67 -10.15
N LEU A 43 22.82 7.24 -10.11
CA LEU A 43 22.29 6.24 -11.03
C LEU A 43 22.28 6.77 -12.48
N ASP A 44 21.90 8.04 -12.70
CA ASP A 44 21.99 8.66 -14.03
C ASP A 44 23.44 8.66 -14.56
N GLN A 45 24.42 8.97 -13.69
CA GLN A 45 25.84 8.94 -14.03
C GLN A 45 26.33 7.52 -14.38
N LEU A 46 25.85 6.51 -13.65
CA LEU A 46 26.13 5.11 -13.93
C LEU A 46 25.65 4.72 -15.33
N PHE A 47 24.39 5.05 -15.67
CA PHE A 47 23.86 4.75 -17.00
C PHE A 47 24.59 5.49 -18.11
N ALA A 48 24.94 6.77 -17.91
CA ALA A 48 25.76 7.52 -18.87
C ALA A 48 27.13 6.84 -19.09
N ALA A 49 27.81 6.45 -18.02
CA ALA A 49 29.09 5.75 -18.11
C ALA A 49 28.97 4.38 -18.81
N MET A 50 27.88 3.65 -18.57
CA MET A 50 27.59 2.40 -19.25
C MET A 50 27.42 2.61 -20.76
N ARG A 51 26.64 3.62 -21.17
CA ARG A 51 26.42 3.95 -22.59
C ARG A 51 27.70 4.42 -23.30
N GLU A 52 28.49 5.26 -22.64
CA GLU A 52 29.64 5.89 -23.29
C GLU A 52 30.88 5.01 -23.33
N ARG A 53 31.13 4.25 -22.25
CA ARG A 53 32.41 3.55 -22.03
C ARG A 53 32.29 2.04 -22.13
N VAL A 54 31.26 1.46 -21.51
CA VAL A 54 31.13 0.00 -21.39
C VAL A 54 30.44 -0.60 -22.62
N LYS A 55 29.35 0.03 -23.06
CA LYS A 55 28.47 -0.40 -24.18
C LYS A 55 28.08 -1.87 -24.07
N PRO A 56 27.39 -2.27 -22.97
CA PRO A 56 26.97 -3.66 -22.81
C PRO A 56 26.00 -4.07 -23.93
N SER A 57 25.98 -5.35 -24.29
CA SER A 57 24.99 -5.89 -25.23
C SER A 57 23.73 -6.35 -24.48
N ARG A 58 22.62 -6.47 -25.22
CA ARG A 58 21.36 -7.00 -24.69
C ARG A 58 21.51 -8.43 -24.19
N ASP A 59 22.18 -9.28 -24.96
CA ASP A 59 22.49 -10.67 -24.57
C ASP A 59 23.33 -10.74 -23.29
N ASP A 60 24.26 -9.81 -23.10
CA ASP A 60 25.10 -9.76 -21.91
C ASP A 60 24.32 -9.38 -20.65
N MET A 61 23.35 -8.46 -20.78
CA MET A 61 22.47 -8.03 -19.68
C MET A 61 21.34 -9.02 -19.40
N GLN A 62 20.75 -9.62 -20.43
CA GLN A 62 19.58 -10.50 -20.31
C GLN A 62 19.93 -11.97 -20.23
N GLY A 63 21.02 -12.40 -20.85
CA GLY A 63 21.43 -13.81 -20.92
C GLY A 63 22.19 -14.28 -19.68
N SER A 64 22.92 -13.39 -19.01
CA SER A 64 23.72 -13.72 -17.82
C SER A 64 22.95 -13.51 -16.51
N LEU A 65 23.15 -14.38 -15.52
CA LEU A 65 22.57 -14.21 -14.17
C LEU A 65 23.02 -12.87 -13.54
N GLN A 66 24.28 -12.49 -13.72
CA GLN A 66 24.84 -11.23 -13.23
C GLN A 66 24.14 -10.01 -13.83
N GLY A 67 23.92 -10.00 -15.15
CA GLY A 67 23.21 -8.91 -15.82
C GLY A 67 21.76 -8.80 -15.35
N ARG A 68 21.10 -9.95 -15.17
CA ARG A 68 19.74 -10.01 -14.63
C ARG A 68 19.67 -9.45 -13.22
N ASN A 69 20.64 -9.82 -12.38
CA ASN A 69 20.77 -9.34 -11.01
C ASN A 69 20.96 -7.83 -10.93
N PHE A 70 21.82 -7.28 -11.79
CA PHE A 70 22.03 -5.83 -11.91
C PHE A 70 20.73 -5.08 -12.24
N CYS A 71 20.01 -5.52 -13.28
CA CYS A 71 18.75 -4.88 -13.67
C CYS A 71 17.68 -5.02 -12.58
N ALA A 72 17.58 -6.19 -11.93
CA ALA A 72 16.64 -6.41 -10.85
C ALA A 72 16.93 -5.52 -9.64
N LEU A 73 18.19 -5.38 -9.22
CA LEU A 73 18.59 -4.49 -8.13
C LEU A 73 18.17 -3.04 -8.38
N ILE A 74 18.41 -2.52 -9.58
CA ILE A 74 18.01 -1.16 -9.92
C ILE A 74 16.48 -1.02 -9.96
N ALA A 75 15.78 -1.99 -10.53
CA ALA A 75 14.31 -2.02 -10.54
C ALA A 75 13.73 -2.00 -9.12
N TYR A 76 14.26 -2.84 -8.23
CA TYR A 76 13.89 -2.85 -6.81
C TYR A 76 14.19 -1.52 -6.15
N HIS A 77 15.34 -0.91 -6.45
CA HIS A 77 15.74 0.37 -5.88
C HIS A 77 14.78 1.50 -6.26
N VAL A 78 14.47 1.69 -7.54
CA VAL A 78 13.62 2.82 -7.97
C VAL A 78 12.18 2.69 -7.49
N ILE A 79 11.64 1.47 -7.47
CA ILE A 79 10.31 1.21 -6.90
C ILE A 79 10.33 1.34 -5.38
N GLU A 80 11.43 1.02 -4.69
CA GLU A 80 11.55 1.29 -3.26
C GLU A 80 11.62 2.79 -2.95
N VAL A 81 12.28 3.59 -3.80
CA VAL A 81 12.23 5.05 -3.70
C VAL A 81 10.79 5.56 -3.85
N LEU A 82 10.06 5.08 -4.85
CA LEU A 82 8.63 5.38 -5.03
C LEU A 82 7.83 5.04 -3.78
N ARG A 83 8.00 3.82 -3.26
CA ARG A 83 7.29 3.33 -2.07
C ARG A 83 7.58 4.18 -0.83
N ARG A 84 8.84 4.59 -0.62
CA ARG A 84 9.24 5.44 0.51
C ARG A 84 8.69 6.86 0.42
N ARG A 85 8.62 7.42 -0.79
CA ARG A 85 8.08 8.78 -1.02
C ARG A 85 6.56 8.85 -0.84
N THR A 86 5.85 7.80 -1.24
CA THR A 86 4.39 7.82 -1.34
C THR A 86 3.70 7.05 -0.21
N GLY A 87 4.38 6.05 0.37
CA GLY A 87 3.75 5.07 1.27
C GLY A 87 2.85 4.07 0.55
N ALA A 88 2.84 4.05 -0.79
CA ALA A 88 1.99 3.15 -1.57
C ALA A 88 2.29 1.68 -1.26
N HIS A 89 1.25 0.84 -1.27
CA HIS A 89 1.44 -0.59 -1.23
C HIS A 89 1.86 -1.08 -2.62
N ILE A 90 3.03 -1.72 -2.71
CA ILE A 90 3.59 -2.25 -3.95
C ILE A 90 3.98 -3.71 -3.78
N ASP A 91 3.46 -4.53 -4.67
CA ASP A 91 3.74 -5.96 -4.80
C ASP A 91 4.55 -6.26 -6.05
N TRP A 92 5.37 -7.31 -5.96
CA TRP A 92 6.22 -7.75 -7.07
C TRP A 92 5.66 -9.03 -7.65
N HIS A 93 5.48 -9.01 -8.97
CA HIS A 93 4.89 -10.08 -9.74
C HIS A 93 5.79 -10.44 -10.92
N ASP A 94 5.72 -11.70 -11.32
CA ASP A 94 6.05 -12.07 -12.70
C ASP A 94 4.87 -11.72 -13.63
N LYS A 95 5.05 -11.91 -14.93
CA LYS A 95 3.99 -11.61 -15.90
C LYS A 95 2.71 -12.41 -15.67
N ALA A 96 2.84 -13.69 -15.34
CA ALA A 96 1.70 -14.59 -15.19
C ALA A 96 0.84 -14.20 -13.97
N SER A 97 1.47 -13.97 -12.82
CA SER A 97 0.78 -13.54 -11.60
C SER A 97 0.26 -12.10 -11.71
N ALA A 98 0.96 -11.19 -12.39
CA ALA A 98 0.45 -9.84 -12.62
C ALA A 98 -0.86 -9.85 -13.43
N LEU A 99 -0.96 -10.70 -14.47
CA LEU A 99 -2.17 -10.82 -15.29
C LEU A 99 -3.37 -11.41 -14.52
N GLN A 100 -3.13 -12.11 -13.41
CA GLN A 100 -4.20 -12.62 -12.54
C GLN A 100 -4.77 -11.52 -11.63
N GLU A 101 -3.95 -10.53 -11.27
CA GLU A 101 -4.33 -9.43 -10.38
C GLU A 101 -4.86 -8.20 -11.13
N LEU A 102 -4.43 -8.02 -12.38
CA LEU A 102 -4.84 -6.86 -13.18
C LEU A 102 -6.27 -6.99 -13.72
N PRO A 103 -6.96 -5.86 -13.97
CA PRO A 103 -8.29 -5.88 -14.57
C PRO A 103 -8.33 -6.65 -15.90
N ALA A 104 -9.42 -7.38 -16.12
CA ALA A 104 -9.62 -8.16 -17.33
C ALA A 104 -9.46 -7.31 -18.60
N GLY A 105 -8.65 -7.79 -19.54
CA GLY A 105 -8.38 -7.11 -20.81
C GLY A 105 -7.13 -6.21 -20.78
N MET A 106 -6.47 -6.01 -19.63
CA MET A 106 -5.16 -5.37 -19.61
C MET A 106 -4.12 -6.27 -20.28
N GLN A 107 -3.39 -5.71 -21.25
CA GLN A 107 -2.29 -6.40 -21.92
C GLN A 107 -0.96 -5.90 -21.36
N LEU A 108 -0.11 -6.85 -20.97
CA LEU A 108 1.27 -6.57 -20.62
C LEU A 108 2.17 -6.84 -21.84
N PRO A 109 3.18 -5.99 -22.10
CA PRO A 109 4.15 -6.18 -23.18
C PRO A 109 4.70 -7.60 -23.21
N ASN A 110 4.92 -8.14 -24.41
CA ASN A 110 5.43 -9.50 -24.58
C ASN A 110 6.96 -9.58 -24.65
N GLU A 111 7.63 -8.53 -24.18
CA GLU A 111 9.07 -8.40 -24.25
C GLU A 111 9.78 -9.08 -23.06
N PRO A 112 11.04 -9.54 -23.23
CA PRO A 112 11.79 -10.23 -22.18
C PRO A 112 11.96 -9.43 -20.88
N PHE A 113 11.90 -8.10 -20.95
CA PHE A 113 12.00 -7.20 -19.80
C PHE A 113 10.70 -7.05 -19.00
N ALA A 114 9.56 -7.57 -19.48
CA ALA A 114 8.29 -7.59 -18.74
C ALA A 114 8.21 -8.68 -17.63
N ARG A 115 9.35 -9.25 -17.22
CA ARG A 115 9.42 -10.33 -16.22
C ARG A 115 9.27 -9.87 -14.78
N LEU A 116 9.48 -8.60 -14.51
CA LEU A 116 9.43 -8.03 -13.17
C LEU A 116 8.48 -6.84 -13.17
N ILE A 117 7.29 -7.06 -12.64
CA ILE A 117 6.20 -6.09 -12.62
C ILE A 117 5.98 -5.66 -11.19
N ALA A 118 5.98 -4.35 -10.96
CA ALA A 118 5.60 -3.75 -9.70
C ALA A 118 4.12 -3.34 -9.79
N LEU A 119 3.26 -3.97 -9.01
CA LEU A 119 1.83 -3.70 -8.99
C LEU A 119 1.48 -2.84 -7.78
N ALA A 120 0.66 -1.82 -7.99
CA ALA A 120 0.03 -1.02 -6.95
C ALA A 120 -1.47 -1.40 -6.88
N PRO A 121 -1.84 -2.44 -6.11
CA PRO A 121 -3.17 -3.04 -6.23
C PRO A 121 -4.31 -2.16 -5.72
N ASP A 122 -4.03 -1.13 -4.90
CA ASP A 122 -5.07 -0.17 -4.48
C ASP A 122 -5.50 0.69 -5.67
N GLN A 123 -4.51 1.16 -6.43
CA GLN A 123 -4.69 2.05 -7.57
C GLN A 123 -4.98 1.29 -8.87
N GLY A 124 -4.76 -0.03 -8.90
CA GLY A 124 -4.90 -0.85 -10.10
C GLY A 124 -3.87 -0.52 -11.18
N VAL A 125 -2.67 -0.08 -10.80
CA VAL A 125 -1.61 0.36 -11.71
C VAL A 125 -0.43 -0.61 -11.67
N ALA A 126 0.11 -0.98 -12.83
CA ALA A 126 1.32 -1.77 -12.96
C ALA A 126 2.48 -0.94 -13.55
N PHE A 127 3.67 -1.15 -13.02
CA PHE A 127 4.91 -0.53 -13.47
C PHE A 127 5.89 -1.59 -13.98
N MET A 128 6.60 -1.23 -15.05
CA MET A 128 7.59 -2.09 -15.70
C MET A 128 8.95 -1.40 -15.63
N PRO A 129 9.60 -1.39 -14.46
CA PRO A 129 10.86 -0.67 -14.24
C PRO A 129 12.00 -1.17 -15.13
N LEU A 130 11.90 -2.42 -15.58
CA LEU A 130 12.86 -3.04 -16.47
C LEU A 130 12.85 -2.42 -17.88
N ASP A 131 11.68 -2.03 -18.40
CA ASP A 131 11.56 -1.34 -19.70
C ASP A 131 12.26 0.02 -19.67
N TRP A 132 12.13 0.75 -18.55
CA TRP A 132 12.86 2.01 -18.35
C TRP A 132 14.38 1.79 -18.25
N ILE A 133 14.83 0.79 -17.50
CA ILE A 133 16.26 0.45 -17.37
C ILE A 133 16.86 0.09 -18.73
N GLU A 134 16.12 -0.66 -19.54
CA GLU A 134 16.51 -1.03 -20.89
C GLU A 134 16.68 0.21 -21.78
N ALA A 135 15.67 1.08 -21.82
CA ALA A 135 15.73 2.35 -22.55
C ALA A 135 16.95 3.19 -22.13
N GLU A 136 17.24 3.25 -20.83
CA GLU A 136 18.39 3.97 -20.31
C GLU A 136 19.73 3.30 -20.67
N ILE A 137 19.85 1.98 -20.64
CA ILE A 137 21.13 1.32 -20.94
C ILE A 137 21.44 1.34 -22.45
N PHE A 138 20.43 1.20 -23.31
CA PHE A 138 20.62 1.00 -24.75
C PHE A 138 20.28 2.23 -25.61
N ALA A 139 19.73 3.29 -25.01
CA ALA A 139 19.37 4.54 -25.69
C ALA A 139 18.32 4.39 -26.82
N ASP A 140 17.38 3.45 -26.64
CA ASP A 140 16.33 3.17 -27.63
C ASP A 140 15.20 4.22 -27.64
N SER A 141 15.13 5.09 -26.63
CA SER A 141 14.14 6.16 -26.52
C SER A 141 14.74 7.46 -25.96
N GLN A 142 13.90 8.49 -25.87
CA GLN A 142 14.27 9.73 -25.19
C GLN A 142 14.61 9.43 -23.72
N GLN A 143 15.85 9.73 -23.36
CA GLN A 143 16.39 9.50 -22.02
C GLN A 143 15.63 10.34 -20.99
N SER A 144 15.39 9.75 -19.83
CA SER A 144 14.74 10.39 -18.70
C SER A 144 15.62 10.22 -17.47
N LYS A 145 15.78 11.29 -16.68
CA LYS A 145 16.51 11.16 -15.41
C LYS A 145 15.75 10.22 -14.49
N ALA A 146 16.46 9.48 -13.66
CA ALA A 146 15.85 8.56 -12.70
C ALA A 146 14.84 9.28 -11.76
N ALA A 147 15.11 10.54 -11.40
CA ALA A 147 14.18 11.36 -10.63
C ALA A 147 12.89 11.69 -11.40
N ASP A 148 12.98 11.97 -12.70
CA ASP A 148 11.82 12.26 -13.55
C ASP A 148 10.99 10.99 -13.75
N TYR A 149 11.65 9.83 -13.93
CA TYR A 149 10.99 8.54 -13.99
C TYR A 149 10.19 8.27 -12.70
N VAL A 150 10.83 8.37 -11.51
CA VAL A 150 10.12 8.19 -10.23
C VAL A 150 8.96 9.18 -10.08
N THR A 151 9.14 10.44 -10.47
CA THR A 151 8.07 11.46 -10.44
C THR A 151 6.90 11.06 -11.33
N SER A 152 7.16 10.52 -12.51
CA SER A 152 6.10 10.01 -13.41
C SER A 152 5.34 8.84 -12.79
N LEU A 153 6.00 7.96 -12.03
CA LEU A 153 5.32 6.87 -11.32
C LEU A 153 4.42 7.40 -10.20
N ILE A 154 4.87 8.43 -9.47
CA ILE A 154 4.05 9.10 -8.44
C ILE A 154 2.79 9.70 -9.08
N GLN A 155 2.93 10.41 -10.20
CA GLN A 155 1.79 10.98 -10.92
C GLN A 155 0.79 9.90 -11.40
N GLN A 156 1.30 8.73 -11.81
CA GLN A 156 0.44 7.60 -12.18
C GLN A 156 -0.32 7.03 -10.97
N LEU A 157 0.34 6.91 -9.80
CA LEU A 157 -0.33 6.47 -8.57
C LEU A 157 -1.42 7.46 -8.12
N GLU A 158 -1.17 8.76 -8.26
CA GLU A 158 -2.06 9.83 -7.79
C GLU A 158 -3.13 10.23 -8.81
N ARG A 159 -3.20 9.55 -9.96
CA ARG A 159 -4.09 9.89 -11.08
C ARG A 159 -5.56 10.02 -10.68
N ASN A 160 -6.05 9.10 -9.84
CA ASN A 160 -7.46 9.03 -9.47
C ASN A 160 -7.73 9.60 -8.07
N ALA A 161 -6.79 9.45 -7.15
CA ALA A 161 -6.84 10.01 -5.80
C ALA A 161 -5.45 10.00 -5.15
N PRO A 162 -5.18 10.90 -4.19
CA PRO A 162 -3.93 10.93 -3.43
C PRO A 162 -3.60 9.57 -2.77
N VAL A 163 -2.33 9.12 -2.81
CA VAL A 163 -1.88 7.83 -2.21
C VAL A 163 -2.32 7.69 -0.75
N ILE A 164 -2.32 8.79 -0.02
CA ILE A 164 -2.71 8.84 1.39
C ILE A 164 -4.17 8.43 1.64
N TRP A 165 -5.08 8.67 0.69
CA TRP A 165 -6.47 8.23 0.80
C TRP A 165 -6.57 6.72 0.74
N TRP A 166 -5.82 6.07 -0.17
CA TRP A 166 -5.79 4.63 -0.31
C TRP A 166 -5.24 3.94 0.93
N THR A 167 -4.12 4.43 1.45
CA THR A 167 -3.50 3.87 2.67
C THR A 167 -4.38 4.08 3.91
N GLY A 168 -5.00 5.25 4.05
CA GLY A 168 -5.99 5.52 5.10
C GLY A 168 -7.24 4.62 4.98
N MET A 169 -7.74 4.38 3.76
CA MET A 169 -8.89 3.52 3.52
C MET A 169 -8.58 2.05 3.80
N GLN A 170 -7.38 1.58 3.47
CA GLN A 170 -6.92 0.25 3.86
C GLN A 170 -6.86 0.11 5.38
N ALA A 171 -6.32 1.11 6.08
CA ALA A 171 -6.31 1.13 7.54
C ALA A 171 -7.74 1.11 8.11
N LEU A 172 -8.68 1.86 7.53
CA LEU A 172 -10.10 1.83 7.88
C LEU A 172 -10.69 0.42 7.76
N GLY A 173 -10.45 -0.27 6.64
CA GLY A 173 -10.92 -1.64 6.45
C GLY A 173 -10.30 -2.62 7.45
N CYS A 174 -9.01 -2.46 7.74
CA CYS A 174 -8.30 -3.26 8.75
C CYS A 174 -8.90 -3.08 10.14
N THR A 175 -9.15 -1.83 10.56
CA THR A 175 -9.79 -1.51 11.84
C THR A 175 -11.19 -2.09 11.93
N ALA A 176 -11.99 -1.93 10.87
CA ALA A 176 -13.35 -2.48 10.82
C ALA A 176 -13.33 -4.00 11.02
N SER A 177 -12.47 -4.72 10.29
CA SER A 177 -12.34 -6.18 10.39
C SER A 177 -11.84 -6.66 11.74
N TRP A 178 -10.88 -5.95 12.35
CA TRP A 178 -10.43 -6.25 13.70
C TRP A 178 -11.55 -6.10 14.74
N GLN A 179 -12.28 -4.99 14.72
CA GLN A 179 -13.38 -4.75 15.66
C GLN A 179 -14.53 -5.73 15.46
N MET A 180 -14.83 -6.06 14.20
CA MET A 180 -15.88 -7.03 13.88
C MET A 180 -15.52 -8.44 14.34
N MET A 181 -14.23 -8.81 14.26
CA MET A 181 -13.73 -10.06 14.84
C MET A 181 -13.93 -10.08 16.36
N MET A 182 -13.63 -8.97 17.06
CA MET A 182 -13.89 -8.87 18.51
C MET A 182 -15.38 -9.03 18.83
N ALA A 183 -16.26 -8.40 18.05
CA ALA A 183 -17.70 -8.52 18.22
C ALA A 183 -18.20 -9.96 17.98
N ALA A 184 -17.66 -10.63 16.95
CA ALA A 184 -18.02 -12.01 16.60
C ALA A 184 -17.60 -13.02 17.68
N ASP A 185 -16.46 -12.80 18.33
CA ASP A 185 -15.99 -13.61 19.46
C ASP A 185 -16.74 -13.31 20.77
N GLY A 186 -17.75 -12.42 20.75
CA GLY A 186 -18.51 -12.00 21.92
C GLY A 186 -17.77 -11.04 22.84
N GLY A 187 -16.63 -10.49 22.38
CA GLY A 187 -15.86 -9.47 23.07
C GLY A 187 -16.50 -8.08 22.95
N ALA A 188 -16.05 -7.16 23.81
CA ALA A 188 -16.46 -5.76 23.73
C ALA A 188 -15.74 -5.04 22.58
N VAL A 189 -16.50 -4.32 21.76
CA VAL A 189 -15.96 -3.36 20.78
C VAL A 189 -15.54 -2.11 21.52
N LEU A 190 -14.24 -1.98 21.79
CA LEU A 190 -13.67 -0.86 22.52
C LEU A 190 -13.22 0.25 21.55
N PRO A 191 -13.30 1.53 21.94
CA PRO A 191 -12.72 2.61 21.15
C PRO A 191 -11.24 2.39 20.82
N LEU A 192 -10.91 2.46 19.54
CA LEU A 192 -9.56 2.20 19.02
C LEU A 192 -9.16 3.27 18.01
N MET A 193 -7.96 3.81 18.19
CA MET A 193 -7.31 4.74 17.27
C MET A 193 -6.14 4.05 16.57
N LEU A 194 -6.14 4.02 15.24
CA LEU A 194 -4.96 3.75 14.43
C LEU A 194 -4.46 5.06 13.83
N ARG A 195 -3.15 5.24 13.77
CA ARG A 195 -2.56 6.44 13.17
C ARG A 195 -1.24 6.14 12.48
N SER A 196 -0.90 6.97 11.50
CA SER A 196 0.39 6.94 10.81
C SER A 196 1.08 8.30 10.93
N THR A 197 2.33 8.31 11.39
CA THR A 197 3.17 9.53 11.45
C THR A 197 4.22 9.58 10.35
N ALA A 198 4.39 8.48 9.60
CA ALA A 198 5.30 8.39 8.47
C ALA A 198 4.78 7.34 7.46
N PRO A 199 5.16 7.46 6.17
CA PRO A 199 4.87 6.42 5.19
C PRO A 199 5.27 5.04 5.72
N MET A 200 4.36 4.06 5.67
CA MET A 200 4.58 2.68 6.12
C MET A 200 4.76 2.47 7.64
N SER A 201 4.52 3.47 8.49
CA SER A 201 4.41 3.28 9.94
C SER A 201 2.96 3.42 10.39
N TRP A 202 2.53 2.55 11.29
CA TRP A 202 1.24 2.66 11.95
C TRP A 202 1.36 2.21 13.39
N CYS A 203 0.62 2.91 14.26
CA CYS A 203 0.56 2.63 15.69
C CYS A 203 -0.91 2.49 16.07
N ALA A 204 -1.22 1.42 16.80
CA ALA A 204 -2.51 1.20 17.42
C ALA A 204 -2.49 1.73 18.85
N LEU A 205 -3.43 2.60 19.18
CA LEU A 205 -3.66 3.11 20.51
C LEU A 205 -5.09 2.80 20.90
N MET A 206 -5.25 2.01 21.96
CA MET A 206 -6.54 1.89 22.63
C MET A 206 -6.90 3.25 23.21
N SER A 207 -8.08 3.76 22.86
CA SER A 207 -8.57 5.02 23.42
C SER A 207 -9.25 4.70 24.74
N GLY A 208 -8.61 5.06 25.85
CA GLY A 208 -9.12 4.78 27.20
C GLY A 208 -8.01 4.43 28.18
N LEU A 209 -7.72 5.33 29.13
CA LEU A 209 -6.95 4.97 30.31
C LEU A 209 -7.81 4.12 31.25
N PRO A 210 -7.21 3.24 32.07
CA PRO A 210 -7.96 2.51 33.10
C PRO A 210 -8.73 3.48 34.00
N GLY A 211 -10.07 3.39 33.98
CA GLY A 211 -10.96 4.24 34.79
C GLY A 211 -11.73 5.34 34.04
N GLU A 212 -11.49 5.55 32.74
CA GLU A 212 -12.26 6.50 31.92
C GLU A 212 -13.64 5.95 31.54
N SER A 213 -14.65 6.83 31.48
CA SER A 213 -15.97 6.45 30.98
C SER A 213 -15.94 6.25 29.46
N HIS A 214 -16.87 5.45 28.93
CA HIS A 214 -17.00 5.25 27.48
C HIS A 214 -17.16 6.58 26.72
N GLU A 215 -17.94 7.51 27.26
CA GLU A 215 -18.15 8.84 26.67
C GLU A 215 -16.86 9.68 26.61
N GLN A 216 -16.03 9.60 27.65
CA GLN A 216 -14.72 10.27 27.68
C GLN A 216 -13.77 9.70 26.62
N ALA A 217 -13.74 8.38 26.46
CA ALA A 217 -12.93 7.72 25.43
C ALA A 217 -13.39 8.10 24.01
N LEU A 218 -14.70 8.21 23.78
CA LEU A 218 -15.26 8.69 22.51
C LEU A 218 -14.86 10.14 22.22
N GLN A 219 -15.05 11.03 23.20
CA GLN A 219 -14.70 12.45 23.04
C GLN A 219 -13.20 12.62 22.79
N TYR A 220 -12.35 11.88 23.51
CA TYR A 220 -10.92 11.88 23.28
C TYR A 220 -10.56 11.46 21.84
N GLY A 221 -11.18 10.39 21.33
CA GLY A 221 -10.96 9.94 19.95
C GLY A 221 -11.35 10.99 18.90
N VAL A 222 -12.51 11.65 19.09
CA VAL A 222 -12.94 12.75 18.20
C VAL A 222 -11.99 13.95 18.28
N ASP A 223 -11.59 14.35 19.48
CA ASP A 223 -10.63 15.43 19.69
C ASP A 223 -9.28 15.13 19.01
N CYS A 224 -8.81 13.89 19.05
CA CYS A 224 -7.60 13.45 18.36
C CYS A 224 -7.71 13.61 16.85
N LEU A 225 -8.85 13.21 16.26
CA LEU A 225 -9.11 13.36 14.83
C LEU A 225 -9.09 14.84 14.41
N GLU A 226 -9.74 15.71 15.18
CA GLU A 226 -9.85 17.13 14.83
C GLU A 226 -8.54 17.89 15.03
N LYS A 227 -7.87 17.68 16.18
CA LYS A 227 -6.68 18.46 16.56
C LYS A 227 -5.39 17.92 15.96
N ASN A 228 -5.36 16.64 15.57
CA ASN A 228 -4.19 15.94 15.06
C ASN A 228 -2.90 16.24 15.86
N PRO A 229 -2.88 16.00 17.19
CA PRO A 229 -1.82 16.48 18.07
C PRO A 229 -0.43 15.92 17.72
N ASP A 230 -0.37 14.76 17.10
CA ASP A 230 0.88 14.08 16.71
C ASP A 230 1.32 14.38 15.26
N GLY A 231 0.60 15.24 14.54
CA GLY A 231 0.92 15.55 13.14
C GLY A 231 0.85 14.31 12.23
N ALA A 232 -0.09 13.41 12.48
CA ALA A 232 -0.30 12.20 11.70
C ALA A 232 -0.66 12.55 10.23
N THR A 233 -0.26 11.70 9.31
CA THR A 233 -0.63 11.76 7.89
C THR A 233 -2.10 11.35 7.71
N TRP A 234 -2.52 10.30 8.43
CA TRP A 234 -3.91 9.91 8.58
C TRP A 234 -4.16 9.29 9.96
N GLN A 235 -5.43 9.32 10.37
CA GLN A 235 -5.95 8.70 11.58
C GLN A 235 -7.25 7.96 11.28
N VAL A 236 -7.43 6.80 11.92
CA VAL A 236 -8.65 5.99 11.86
C VAL A 236 -9.11 5.75 13.29
N PHE A 237 -10.29 6.24 13.63
CA PHE A 237 -10.93 5.99 14.91
C PHE A 237 -12.11 5.05 14.74
N SER A 238 -12.24 4.05 15.61
CA SER A 238 -13.38 3.14 15.62
C SER A 238 -13.99 3.02 17.00
N TYR A 239 -15.30 2.80 17.05
CA TYR A 239 -16.04 2.58 18.29
C TYR A 239 -17.33 1.80 18.02
N ASP A 240 -17.93 1.28 19.10
CA ASP A 240 -19.23 0.61 19.05
C ASP A 240 -20.37 1.61 18.93
N GLY A 241 -21.36 1.31 18.10
CA GLY A 241 -22.49 2.19 17.87
C GLY A 241 -23.63 1.48 17.17
N TYR A 242 -24.45 2.28 16.47
CA TYR A 242 -25.63 1.76 15.78
C TYR A 242 -25.72 2.35 14.37
N ALA A 243 -26.26 1.56 13.46
CA ALA A 243 -26.62 2.00 12.13
C ALA A 243 -28.12 1.80 11.89
N ASP A 244 -28.79 2.86 11.46
CA ASP A 244 -30.14 2.79 10.92
C ASP A 244 -30.02 2.51 9.41
N ILE A 245 -30.47 1.32 9.00
CA ILE A 245 -30.62 0.88 7.61
C ILE A 245 -32.10 0.56 7.34
N GLU A 246 -32.48 0.25 6.10
CA GLU A 246 -33.90 0.06 5.72
C GLU A 246 -34.61 -0.99 6.58
N GLU A 247 -33.92 -2.05 7.00
CA GLU A 247 -34.48 -3.11 7.85
C GLU A 247 -34.57 -2.75 9.34
N GLY A 248 -34.08 -1.57 9.74
CA GLY A 248 -34.13 -1.07 11.12
C GLY A 248 -32.76 -0.70 11.69
N ARG A 249 -32.70 -0.63 13.02
CA ARG A 249 -31.50 -0.28 13.77
C ARG A 249 -30.71 -1.53 14.14
N PHE A 250 -29.42 -1.57 13.80
CA PHE A 250 -28.51 -2.68 14.10
C PHE A 250 -27.27 -2.21 14.86
N ASP A 251 -26.68 -3.12 15.62
CA ASP A 251 -25.34 -2.92 16.19
C ASP A 251 -24.34 -2.68 15.05
N ALA A 252 -23.40 -1.77 15.25
CA ALA A 252 -22.46 -1.40 14.20
C ALA A 252 -21.11 -0.99 14.77
N VAL A 253 -20.04 -1.43 14.11
CA VAL A 253 -18.74 -0.78 14.28
C VAL A 253 -18.74 0.50 13.46
N ILE A 254 -18.62 1.64 14.13
CA ILE A 254 -18.47 2.93 13.46
C ILE A 254 -16.98 3.20 13.28
N VAL A 255 -16.56 3.51 12.05
CA VAL A 255 -15.17 3.83 11.74
C VAL A 255 -15.10 5.17 11.04
N ILE A 256 -14.24 6.06 11.55
CA ILE A 256 -13.99 7.41 11.04
C ILE A 256 -12.55 7.47 10.55
N LEU A 257 -12.33 7.90 9.32
CA LEU A 257 -11.01 8.14 8.72
C LEU A 257 -10.82 9.63 8.46
N TYR A 258 -9.72 10.19 8.97
CA TYR A 258 -9.23 11.51 8.61
C TYR A 258 -7.86 11.36 7.92
N THR A 259 -7.70 11.92 6.73
CA THR A 259 -6.39 12.21 6.14
C THR A 259 -6.13 13.71 6.20
N TYR A 260 -4.88 14.09 6.41
CA TYR A 260 -4.48 15.48 6.56
C TYR A 260 -3.60 15.95 5.40
N GLY A 261 -3.33 17.25 5.32
CA GLY A 261 -2.49 17.85 4.31
C GLY A 261 -3.29 18.58 3.22
N THR A 262 -2.74 18.61 2.01
CA THR A 262 -3.27 19.42 0.88
C THR A 262 -4.55 18.87 0.27
N SER A 263 -4.90 17.61 0.55
CA SER A 263 -6.12 16.96 0.06
C SER A 263 -6.72 16.13 1.20
N PRO A 264 -7.41 16.78 2.15
CA PRO A 264 -7.96 16.09 3.31
C PRO A 264 -9.18 15.26 2.94
N LEU A 265 -9.24 14.03 3.44
CA LEU A 265 -10.40 13.15 3.38
C LEU A 265 -10.94 12.97 4.80
N GLN A 266 -12.23 13.17 4.96
CA GLN A 266 -12.99 12.82 6.14
C GLN A 266 -14.08 11.84 5.70
N LEU A 267 -14.14 10.70 6.38
CA LEU A 267 -15.05 9.63 6.05
C LEU A 267 -15.58 9.01 7.34
N LYS A 268 -16.89 8.75 7.39
CA LYS A 268 -17.53 7.96 8.45
C LYS A 268 -18.32 6.83 7.81
N ILE A 269 -17.91 5.59 8.07
CA ILE A 269 -18.59 4.38 7.63
C ILE A 269 -19.10 3.63 8.85
N ALA A 270 -20.34 3.17 8.78
CA ALA A 270 -20.86 2.20 9.72
C ALA A 270 -20.78 0.81 9.10
N PHE A 271 -20.29 -0.16 9.88
CA PHE A 271 -20.26 -1.57 9.54
C PHE A 271 -21.29 -2.30 10.41
N PRO A 272 -22.55 -2.40 9.97
CA PRO A 272 -23.60 -3.05 10.75
C PRO A 272 -23.41 -4.56 10.84
N TYR A 273 -23.85 -5.15 11.94
CA TYR A 273 -23.82 -6.60 12.17
C TYR A 273 -25.00 -7.06 13.03
N ARG A 274 -25.23 -8.38 13.04
CA ARG A 274 -26.13 -9.05 13.97
C ARG A 274 -25.30 -9.88 14.94
N PRO A 275 -25.37 -9.62 16.25
CA PRO A 275 -24.64 -10.44 17.21
C PRO A 275 -25.18 -11.86 17.21
N ALA A 276 -24.29 -12.80 17.54
CA ALA A 276 -24.67 -14.18 17.79
C ALA A 276 -25.65 -14.24 18.97
N GLN A 277 -26.77 -14.93 18.78
CA GLN A 277 -27.78 -15.16 19.81
C GLN A 277 -28.22 -16.62 19.75
N ALA A 278 -28.90 -17.15 20.77
CA ALA A 278 -29.31 -18.54 20.81
C ALA A 278 -30.09 -18.94 19.53
N GLY A 279 -29.47 -19.77 18.68
CA GLY A 279 -30.03 -20.22 17.39
C GLY A 279 -29.77 -19.30 16.19
N ARG A 280 -29.03 -18.19 16.33
CA ARG A 280 -28.66 -17.27 15.25
C ARG A 280 -27.15 -17.01 15.26
N ALA A 281 -26.49 -17.33 14.15
CA ALA A 281 -25.07 -17.03 13.96
C ALA A 281 -24.82 -15.51 13.88
N PHE A 282 -23.57 -15.11 14.14
CA PHE A 282 -23.11 -13.77 13.84
C PHE A 282 -23.19 -13.51 12.34
N GLU A 283 -23.63 -12.32 11.94
CA GLU A 283 -23.79 -11.96 10.53
C GLU A 283 -23.38 -10.51 10.31
N ILE A 284 -22.55 -10.26 9.29
CA ILE A 284 -22.12 -8.93 8.87
C ILE A 284 -23.08 -8.42 7.79
N LEU A 285 -23.55 -7.19 7.96
CA LEU A 285 -24.43 -6.51 6.99
C LEU A 285 -23.62 -5.55 6.12
N ASP A 286 -24.26 -4.98 5.10
CA ASP A 286 -23.56 -4.12 4.15
C ASP A 286 -23.07 -2.80 4.81
N PRO A 287 -21.80 -2.41 4.59
CA PRO A 287 -21.29 -1.14 5.09
C PRO A 287 -22.07 0.05 4.54
N THR A 288 -22.35 1.04 5.38
CA THR A 288 -23.07 2.25 4.99
C THR A 288 -22.23 3.51 5.20
N LEU A 289 -22.14 4.32 4.15
CA LEU A 289 -21.51 5.64 4.24
C LEU A 289 -22.42 6.59 5.03
N ARG A 290 -21.95 7.09 6.16
CA ARG A 290 -22.70 7.99 7.06
C ARG A 290 -22.29 9.45 6.92
N GLY A 291 -21.10 9.73 6.39
CA GLY A 291 -20.64 11.10 6.17
C GLY A 291 -19.32 11.14 5.43
N THR A 292 -19.14 12.16 4.60
CA THR A 292 -17.89 12.44 3.91
C THR A 292 -17.78 13.92 3.52
N ASN A 293 -16.56 14.42 3.38
CA ASN A 293 -16.27 15.76 2.85
C ASN A 293 -15.96 15.76 1.34
N VAL A 294 -16.00 14.60 0.68
CA VAL A 294 -15.77 14.46 -0.78
C VAL A 294 -17.01 13.86 -1.45
N GLU A 295 -17.07 13.95 -2.77
CA GLU A 295 -18.15 13.30 -3.54
C GLU A 295 -18.12 11.78 -3.39
N GLY A 296 -19.29 11.14 -3.38
CA GLY A 296 -19.42 9.70 -3.18
C GLY A 296 -18.68 8.85 -4.20
N GLU A 297 -18.53 9.34 -5.45
CA GLU A 297 -17.75 8.67 -6.50
C GLU A 297 -16.27 8.49 -6.10
N HIS A 298 -15.69 9.49 -5.43
CA HIS A 298 -14.32 9.40 -4.91
C HIS A 298 -14.21 8.38 -3.77
N VAL A 299 -15.27 8.12 -3.01
CA VAL A 299 -15.27 7.08 -1.99
C VAL A 299 -15.34 5.69 -2.64
N LEU A 300 -16.14 5.55 -3.71
CA LEU A 300 -16.32 4.28 -4.42
C LEU A 300 -15.00 3.77 -5.01
N ILE A 301 -14.16 4.64 -5.59
CA ILE A 301 -12.87 4.24 -6.15
C ILE A 301 -11.94 3.63 -5.08
N LEU A 302 -12.06 4.04 -3.81
CA LEU A 302 -11.25 3.54 -2.70
C LEU A 302 -11.73 2.17 -2.17
N GLY A 303 -12.82 1.62 -2.72
CA GLY A 303 -13.43 0.38 -2.26
C GLY A 303 -12.45 -0.80 -2.23
N ASN A 304 -11.57 -0.93 -3.22
CA ASN A 304 -10.56 -1.99 -3.26
C ASN A 304 -9.58 -1.92 -2.08
N ALA A 305 -9.16 -0.71 -1.70
CA ALA A 305 -8.29 -0.51 -0.55
C ALA A 305 -8.98 -0.92 0.76
N MET A 306 -10.26 -0.54 0.93
CA MET A 306 -11.05 -0.97 2.08
C MET A 306 -11.16 -2.49 2.14
N GLN A 307 -11.50 -3.15 1.03
CA GLN A 307 -11.66 -4.61 0.98
C GLN A 307 -10.35 -5.34 1.29
N ARG A 308 -9.23 -4.84 0.79
CA ARG A 308 -7.92 -5.37 1.15
C ARG A 308 -7.61 -5.21 2.64
N GLY A 309 -7.93 -4.05 3.21
CA GLY A 309 -7.84 -3.82 4.65
C GLY A 309 -8.64 -4.86 5.43
N ILE A 310 -9.90 -5.07 5.04
CA ILE A 310 -10.79 -6.05 5.66
C ILE A 310 -10.20 -7.46 5.62
N ARG A 311 -9.68 -7.86 4.46
CA ARG A 311 -9.10 -9.20 4.22
C ARG A 311 -7.72 -9.41 4.85
N SER A 312 -7.05 -8.36 5.27
CA SER A 312 -5.73 -8.47 5.93
C SER A 312 -5.80 -9.01 7.36
N ILE A 313 -6.97 -8.92 8.01
CA ILE A 313 -7.19 -9.49 9.33
C ILE A 313 -7.54 -10.97 9.19
N LYS A 314 -6.76 -11.81 9.86
CA LYS A 314 -7.05 -13.24 10.00
C LYS A 314 -7.94 -13.44 11.22
N TRP A 315 -9.16 -13.89 10.99
CA TRP A 315 -10.09 -14.17 12.07
C TRP A 315 -9.76 -15.49 12.76
N ALA A 316 -10.19 -15.63 14.02
CA ALA A 316 -10.05 -16.87 14.75
C ALA A 316 -10.78 -18.04 14.04
N PHE A 317 -10.26 -19.25 14.20
CA PHE A 317 -10.83 -20.50 13.68
C PHE A 317 -10.98 -20.61 12.15
N GLY A 318 -10.30 -19.75 11.37
CA GLY A 318 -10.29 -19.84 9.91
C GLY A 318 -11.55 -19.29 9.23
N THR A 319 -12.45 -18.67 10.00
CA THR A 319 -13.58 -17.89 9.47
C THR A 319 -13.07 -16.66 8.72
N THR A 320 -13.89 -16.06 7.85
CA THR A 320 -13.54 -14.80 7.17
C THR A 320 -14.70 -13.82 7.19
N TRP A 321 -14.38 -12.53 7.01
CA TRP A 321 -15.40 -11.49 6.81
C TRP A 321 -16.40 -11.88 5.71
N ASP A 322 -15.90 -12.34 4.57
CA ASP A 322 -16.72 -12.70 3.40
C ASP A 322 -17.65 -13.91 3.69
N GLN A 323 -17.26 -14.84 4.56
CA GLN A 323 -18.11 -15.97 4.96
C GLN A 323 -19.25 -15.57 5.89
N LEU A 324 -19.05 -14.51 6.69
CA LEU A 324 -20.04 -14.01 7.65
C LEU A 324 -20.90 -12.89 7.06
N ARG A 325 -20.55 -12.39 5.87
CA ARG A 325 -21.32 -11.36 5.19
C ARG A 325 -22.62 -11.95 4.66
N LYS A 326 -23.73 -11.26 4.97
CA LYS A 326 -25.04 -11.57 4.41
C LYS A 326 -24.95 -11.51 2.88
N THR A 327 -25.44 -12.57 2.22
CA THR A 327 -25.55 -12.66 0.76
C THR A 327 -26.89 -12.11 0.27
#